data_AF-A0A9Q3GB09-F1
#
_entry.id   AF-A0A9Q3GB09-F1
#
_cell.length_a   1.000
_cell.length_b   1.000
_cell.length_c   1.000
_cell.angle_alpha   90.00
_cell.angle_beta   90.00
_cell.angle_gamma   90.00
#
_symmetry.space_group_name_H-M   'P 1'
#
loop_
_entity.id
_entity.type
_entity.pdbx_description
1 polymer ?
#
loop_
_entity_poly.entity_id
_entity_poly.type
_entity_poly.pdbx_seq_one_letter_code
_entity_poly.pdbx_strand_id
1 'polypeptide(L)'
;MRILRSINSHSDDEKDFKKDKYIIKELKYQSQEATIFMHWVDAEIKKVLGENGTRLQQRIQEEPPQGIPSSCNWVSKGLPIYFYDPGWYNNCTQVQKVGLADTRNVAFLLDVSSSIKGNQDPNEMFDSQKFSKKYLYLKIQKYKLPEDMVQEVESEDSENKINSSREDID
;
A
#
# COMPACT_ATOMS: atom_id res chain seq x y z
N MET A 1 4.00 3.24 -6.65
CA MET A 1 3.11 2.83 -5.54
C MET A 1 3.12 3.87 -4.43
N ARG A 2 1.97 4.37 -3.95
CA ARG A 2 1.87 5.49 -2.97
C ARG A 2 2.40 5.13 -1.57
N ILE A 3 2.19 3.89 -1.14
CA ILE A 3 2.64 3.36 0.16
C ILE A 3 4.17 3.50 0.27
N LEU A 4 4.93 3.17 -0.78
CA LEU A 4 6.39 3.28 -0.76
C LEU A 4 6.94 4.72 -0.65
N ARG A 5 6.13 5.75 -0.90
CA ARG A 5 6.56 7.16 -0.80
C ARG A 5 6.27 7.78 0.56
N SER A 6 5.39 7.17 1.36
CA SER A 6 4.99 7.73 2.65
C SER A 6 5.95 7.25 3.74
N ILE A 7 6.72 8.16 4.33
CA ILE A 7 7.61 7.83 5.47
C ILE A 7 6.82 7.21 6.63
N ASN A 8 5.57 7.65 6.83
CA ASN A 8 4.73 7.18 7.92
C ASN A 8 4.13 5.77 7.68
N SER A 9 4.30 5.19 6.50
CA SER A 9 3.93 3.78 6.26
C SER A 9 5.08 2.81 6.44
N HIS A 10 6.32 3.30 6.65
CA HIS A 10 7.54 2.50 6.57
C HIS A 10 8.11 2.04 7.90
N SER A 11 7.58 2.46 9.04
CA SER A 11 8.24 2.14 10.32
C SER A 11 7.25 1.77 11.42
N ASP A 12 7.14 0.45 11.58
CA ASP A 12 6.49 -0.24 12.69
C ASP A 12 7.52 -0.53 13.82
N ASP A 13 8.75 -0.06 13.64
CA ASP A 13 9.87 -0.25 14.55
C ASP A 13 9.73 0.63 15.79
N GLU A 14 9.47 0.02 16.93
CA GLU A 14 9.55 0.69 18.22
C GLU A 14 10.85 0.31 18.95
N LYS A 15 11.52 1.31 19.54
CA LYS A 15 12.71 1.08 20.35
C LYS A 15 12.32 0.39 21.68
N ASP A 16 12.90 -0.77 21.95
CA ASP A 16 12.87 -1.39 23.27
C ASP A 16 14.04 -0.86 24.11
N PHE A 17 13.72 0.05 25.04
CA PHE A 17 14.68 0.65 25.95
C PHE A 17 15.37 -0.36 26.89
N LYS A 18 14.77 -1.54 27.11
CA LYS A 18 15.37 -2.57 27.98
C LYS A 18 16.43 -3.39 27.27
N LYS A 19 16.25 -3.62 25.97
CA LYS A 19 17.13 -4.48 25.15
C LYS A 19 18.09 -3.69 24.25
N ASP A 20 17.93 -2.37 24.17
CA ASP A 20 18.59 -1.47 23.21
C ASP A 20 18.50 -1.97 21.76
N LYS A 21 17.31 -2.48 21.41
CA LYS A 21 16.98 -3.04 20.10
C LYS A 21 15.68 -2.43 19.58
N TYR A 22 15.42 -2.61 18.30
CA TYR A 22 14.14 -2.25 17.69
C TYR A 22 13.29 -3.51 17.53
N ILE A 23 12.01 -3.41 17.89
CA ILE A 23 11.04 -4.49 17.77
C ILE A 23 9.99 -4.05 16.77
N ILE A 24 9.72 -4.91 15.79
CA ILE A 24 8.61 -4.70 14.85
C ILE A 24 7.31 -4.97 15.63
N LYS A 25 6.49 -3.94 15.80
CA LYS A 25 5.22 -4.04 16.50
C LYS A 25 4.05 -3.89 15.53
N GLU A 26 3.00 -4.65 15.77
CA GLU A 26 1.82 -4.63 14.90
C GLU A 26 0.98 -3.37 15.16
N LEU A 27 0.80 -2.56 14.12
CA LEU A 27 -0.11 -1.42 14.15
C LEU A 27 -1.56 -1.90 14.13
N LYS A 28 -2.35 -1.54 15.15
CA LYS A 28 -3.76 -1.94 15.26
C LYS A 28 -4.66 -1.51 14.10
N TYR A 29 -4.26 -0.46 13.38
CA TYR A 29 -5.02 0.08 12.26
C TYR A 29 -4.56 -0.49 10.92
N GLN A 30 -3.45 -1.23 10.87
CA GLN A 30 -2.85 -1.73 9.63
C GLN A 30 -3.40 -3.12 9.31
N SER A 31 -3.66 -3.39 8.04
CA SER A 31 -4.10 -4.71 7.59
C SER A 31 -2.95 -5.71 7.59
N GLN A 32 -3.27 -7.00 7.74
CA GLN A 32 -2.29 -8.09 7.58
C GLN A 32 -1.64 -8.05 6.20
N GLU A 33 -2.42 -7.70 5.17
CA GLU A 33 -1.95 -7.48 3.81
C GLU A 33 -0.83 -6.46 3.73
N ALA A 34 -0.99 -5.32 4.39
CA ALA A 34 0.03 -4.28 4.42
C ALA A 34 1.26 -4.74 5.21
N THR A 35 1.09 -5.39 6.35
CA THR A 35 2.21 -5.94 7.13
C THR A 35 3.05 -6.92 6.30
N ILE A 36 2.42 -7.88 5.60
CA ILE A 36 3.11 -8.84 4.72
C ILE A 36 3.89 -8.11 3.63
N PHE A 37 3.27 -7.08 3.02
CA PHE A 37 3.94 -6.29 1.99
C PHE A 37 5.17 -5.54 2.54
N MET A 38 5.05 -4.88 3.69
CA MET A 38 6.18 -4.14 4.28
C MET A 38 7.33 -5.07 4.67
N HIS A 39 7.03 -6.25 5.24
CA HIS A 39 8.05 -7.25 5.57
C HIS A 39 8.78 -7.74 4.31
N TRP A 40 8.06 -7.93 3.21
CA TRP A 40 8.69 -8.30 1.94
C TRP A 40 9.59 -7.19 1.39
N VAL A 41 9.13 -5.93 1.43
CA VAL A 41 9.94 -4.77 1.01
C VAL A 41 11.23 -4.69 1.83
N ASP A 42 11.14 -4.84 3.15
CA ASP A 42 12.29 -4.83 4.04
C ASP A 42 13.26 -5.98 3.74
N ALA A 43 12.75 -7.18 3.46
CA ALA A 43 13.57 -8.32 3.07
C ALA A 43 14.30 -8.08 1.74
N GLU A 44 13.62 -7.53 0.73
CA GLU A 44 14.22 -7.23 -0.57
C GLU A 44 15.26 -6.11 -0.47
N ILE A 45 14.97 -5.05 0.31
CA ILE A 45 15.94 -3.98 0.61
C ILE A 45 17.18 -4.57 1.30
N LYS A 46 17.00 -5.45 2.31
CA LYS A 46 18.12 -6.13 2.99
C LYS A 46 18.97 -6.94 2.02
N LYS A 47 18.33 -7.68 1.10
CA LYS A 47 19.01 -8.46 0.07
C LYS A 47 19.85 -7.58 -0.86
N VAL A 48 19.25 -6.57 -1.47
CA VAL A 48 19.93 -5.64 -2.40
C VAL A 48 21.09 -4.92 -1.72
N LEU A 49 20.92 -4.48 -0.47
CA LEU A 49 21.99 -3.81 0.28
C LEU A 49 23.13 -4.76 0.66
N GLY A 50 22.81 -5.99 1.04
CA GLY A 50 23.79 -7.04 1.30
C GLY A 50 24.62 -7.37 0.07
N GLU A 51 23.99 -7.44 -1.11
CA GLU A 51 24.65 -7.64 -2.39
C GLU A 51 25.56 -6.46 -2.77
N ASN A 52 25.14 -5.22 -2.47
CA ASN A 52 25.90 -4.00 -2.77
C ASN A 52 27.04 -3.70 -1.77
N GLY A 53 27.29 -4.56 -0.78
CA GLY A 53 28.36 -4.39 0.21
C GLY A 53 28.25 -3.14 1.10
N THR A 54 27.11 -2.44 1.04
CA THR A 54 26.91 -1.19 1.77
C THR A 54 26.53 -1.52 3.21
N ARG A 55 27.46 -1.31 4.15
CA ARG A 55 27.18 -1.40 5.59
C ARG A 55 26.26 -0.24 5.99
N LEU A 56 24.96 -0.46 6.00
CA LEU A 56 24.09 0.40 6.78
C LEU A 56 24.44 0.20 8.27
N GLN A 57 24.44 1.28 9.05
CA GLN A 57 24.22 1.20 10.48
C GLN A 57 22.77 0.71 10.70
N GLN A 58 22.53 -0.58 10.41
CA GLN A 58 21.19 -1.14 10.52
C GLN A 58 20.83 -1.28 11.98
N ARG A 59 19.62 -0.83 12.30
CA ARG A 59 18.99 -1.14 13.58
C ARG A 59 18.82 -2.65 13.64
N ILE A 60 19.25 -3.27 14.73
CA ILE A 60 18.93 -4.68 14.98
C ILE A 60 17.42 -4.75 15.22
N GLN A 61 16.70 -5.22 14.21
CA GLN A 61 15.27 -5.50 14.25
C GLN A 61 15.07 -6.94 14.73
N GLU A 62 14.23 -7.11 15.75
CA GLU A 62 13.72 -8.42 16.15
C GLU A 62 12.22 -8.49 15.82
N GLU A 63 11.83 -9.48 15.02
CA GLU A 63 10.44 -9.90 14.93
C GLU A 63 10.10 -10.68 16.20
N PRO A 64 9.15 -10.20 17.02
CA PRO A 64 8.76 -10.93 18.22
C PRO A 64 8.04 -12.23 17.83
N PRO A 65 8.18 -13.32 18.62
CA PRO A 65 7.50 -14.59 18.35
C PRO A 65 5.96 -14.50 18.35
N GLN A 66 5.42 -13.45 18.96
CA GLN A 66 4.01 -13.10 18.96
C GLN A 66 3.88 -11.62 18.58
N GLY A 67 2.84 -11.29 17.80
CA GLY A 67 2.50 -9.92 17.46
C GLY A 67 2.35 -9.06 18.72
N ILE A 68 3.31 -8.16 18.94
CA ILE A 68 3.22 -7.19 20.03
C ILE A 68 2.49 -5.98 19.48
N PRO A 69 1.34 -5.57 20.03
CA PRO A 69 0.65 -4.40 19.55
C PRO A 69 1.51 -3.15 19.77
N SER A 70 1.59 -2.32 18.74
CA SER A 70 2.25 -1.03 18.78
C SER A 70 1.56 -0.09 19.77
N SER A 71 2.36 0.76 20.41
CA SER A 71 1.90 1.88 21.23
C SER A 71 1.64 3.14 20.39
N CYS A 72 1.99 3.10 19.09
CA CYS A 72 1.74 4.18 18.15
C CYS A 72 0.23 4.40 17.96
N ASN A 73 -0.21 5.61 18.26
CA ASN A 73 -1.59 6.05 18.08
C ASN A 73 -1.77 6.94 16.83
N TRP A 74 -0.70 7.14 16.06
CA TRP A 74 -0.67 8.08 14.94
C TRP A 74 -0.99 7.31 13.67
N VAL A 75 -2.09 7.69 13.01
CA VAL A 75 -2.57 6.98 11.82
C VAL A 75 -2.08 7.71 10.58
N SER A 76 -1.40 6.99 9.68
CA SER A 76 -1.09 7.47 8.34
C SER A 76 -2.36 7.80 7.58
N LYS A 77 -2.44 8.96 6.92
CA LYS A 77 -3.62 9.42 6.17
C LYS A 77 -3.36 9.43 4.67
N GLY A 78 -4.42 9.29 3.88
CA GLY A 78 -4.37 9.32 2.42
C GLY A 78 -3.70 8.09 1.81
N LEU A 79 -3.54 7.01 2.58
CA LEU A 79 -3.06 5.75 2.03
C LEU A 79 -4.21 4.99 1.36
N PRO A 80 -3.91 4.13 0.37
CA PRO A 80 -4.90 3.25 -0.23
C PRO A 80 -5.63 2.44 0.84
N ILE A 81 -6.93 2.21 0.68
CA ILE A 81 -7.77 1.54 1.68
C ILE A 81 -7.20 0.20 2.17
N TYR A 82 -6.48 -0.52 1.30
CA TYR A 82 -5.80 -1.78 1.61
C TYR A 82 -4.79 -1.70 2.74
N PHE A 83 -4.28 -0.52 3.05
CA PHE A 83 -3.35 -0.33 4.15
C PHE A 83 -4.02 -0.53 5.51
N TYR A 84 -5.33 -0.28 5.61
CA TYR A 84 -6.05 -0.26 6.88
C TYR A 84 -6.76 -1.59 7.15
N ASP A 85 -6.77 -2.01 8.42
CA ASP A 85 -7.54 -3.17 8.87
C ASP A 85 -9.05 -2.94 8.64
N PRO A 86 -9.79 -3.88 8.02
CA PRO A 86 -11.21 -3.72 7.75
C PRO A 86 -12.06 -3.55 9.01
N GLY A 87 -11.72 -4.22 10.12
CA GLY A 87 -12.45 -4.09 11.38
C GLY A 87 -12.24 -2.72 12.01
N TRP A 88 -10.99 -2.28 12.07
CA TRP A 88 -10.60 -0.96 12.58
C TRP A 88 -11.20 0.17 11.74
N TYR A 89 -11.07 0.10 10.41
CA TYR A 89 -11.59 1.11 9.51
C TYR A 89 -13.10 1.22 9.58
N ASN A 90 -13.81 0.09 9.69
CA ASN A 90 -15.27 0.11 9.75
C ASN A 90 -15.83 0.74 11.03
N ASN A 91 -15.09 0.66 12.13
CA ASN A 91 -15.45 1.29 13.39
C ASN A 91 -15.17 2.81 13.42
N CYS A 92 -14.48 3.37 12.41
CA CYS A 92 -14.28 4.81 12.29
C CYS A 92 -15.55 5.56 11.88
N THR A 93 -15.69 6.80 12.30
CA THR A 93 -16.79 7.69 11.88
C THR A 93 -16.69 8.02 10.38
N GLN A 94 -17.81 8.38 9.75
CA GLN A 94 -17.84 8.71 8.31
C GLN A 94 -16.85 9.83 7.95
N VAL A 95 -16.79 10.88 8.79
CA VAL A 95 -15.85 12.00 8.61
C VAL A 95 -14.39 11.54 8.68
N GLN A 96 -14.08 10.61 9.61
CA GLN A 96 -12.74 10.03 9.71
C GLN A 96 -12.43 9.18 8.48
N LYS A 97 -13.35 8.34 8.01
CA LYS A 97 -13.17 7.48 6.83
C LYS A 97 -12.73 8.27 5.60
N VAL A 98 -13.42 9.37 5.29
CA VAL A 98 -13.10 10.27 4.15
C VAL A 98 -11.70 10.88 4.26
N GLY A 99 -11.28 11.29 5.47
CA GLY A 99 -9.98 11.91 5.67
C GLY A 99 -8.82 10.91 5.87
N LEU A 100 -9.12 9.65 6.19
CA LEU A 100 -8.14 8.63 6.52
C LEU A 100 -7.67 7.88 5.28
N ALA A 101 -8.57 7.29 4.52
CA ALA A 101 -8.23 6.37 3.45
C ALA A 101 -8.57 6.94 2.08
N ASP A 102 -7.71 6.67 1.10
CA ASP A 102 -8.05 6.80 -0.30
C ASP A 102 -8.89 5.59 -0.72
N THR A 103 -10.21 5.79 -0.78
CA THR A 103 -11.17 4.77 -1.21
C THR A 103 -11.25 4.62 -2.72
N ARG A 104 -10.58 5.48 -3.50
CA ARG A 104 -10.66 5.48 -4.97
C ARG A 104 -9.59 4.61 -5.61
N ASN A 105 -8.47 4.41 -4.92
CA ASN A 105 -7.33 3.69 -5.46
C ASN A 105 -7.07 2.38 -4.71
N VAL A 106 -6.71 1.36 -5.50
CA VAL A 106 -6.32 0.04 -5.00
C VAL A 106 -4.82 -0.14 -5.20
N ALA A 107 -4.11 -0.62 -4.16
CA ALA A 107 -2.66 -0.77 -4.18
C ALA A 107 -2.16 -2.22 -4.38
N PHE A 108 -2.99 -3.22 -4.06
CA PHE A 108 -2.59 -4.62 -4.10
C PHE A 108 -3.66 -5.48 -4.77
N LEU A 109 -3.23 -6.64 -5.28
CA LEU A 109 -4.13 -7.72 -5.69
C LEU A 109 -4.94 -8.24 -4.50
N LEU A 110 -5.95 -9.08 -4.77
CA LEU A 110 -6.74 -9.72 -3.71
C LEU A 110 -5.89 -10.55 -2.77
N ASP A 111 -4.90 -11.25 -3.32
CA ASP A 111 -3.82 -11.89 -2.58
C ASP A 111 -2.53 -11.07 -2.72
N VAL A 112 -2.02 -10.58 -1.60
CA VAL A 112 -0.80 -9.77 -1.56
C VAL A 112 0.42 -10.60 -1.93
N SER A 113 0.43 -11.88 -1.58
CA SER A 113 1.55 -12.78 -1.89
C SER A 113 1.77 -12.88 -3.39
N SER A 114 0.67 -12.84 -4.16
CA SER A 114 0.71 -12.79 -5.62
C SER A 114 1.26 -11.44 -6.11
N SER A 115 0.87 -10.34 -5.47
CA SER A 115 1.36 -8.98 -5.77
C SER A 115 2.86 -8.78 -5.49
N ILE A 116 3.42 -9.62 -4.63
CA ILE A 116 4.81 -9.57 -4.15
C ILE A 116 5.77 -10.34 -5.08
N LYS A 117 5.30 -11.42 -5.73
CA LYS A 117 6.18 -12.34 -6.48
C LYS A 117 6.73 -11.75 -7.76
N GLY A 118 6.14 -10.67 -8.27
CA GLY A 118 6.53 -9.99 -9.50
C GLY A 118 6.30 -10.82 -10.77
N ASN A 119 5.69 -10.20 -11.78
CA ASN A 119 5.54 -10.72 -13.14
C ASN A 119 4.67 -11.99 -13.30
N GLN A 120 3.69 -12.23 -12.43
CA GLN A 120 2.76 -13.36 -12.61
C GLN A 120 1.34 -12.93 -12.98
N ASP A 121 0.88 -11.75 -12.55
CA ASP A 121 -0.46 -11.29 -12.88
C ASP A 121 -0.41 -10.25 -14.02
N PRO A 122 -1.06 -10.51 -15.18
CA PRO A 122 -1.17 -9.54 -16.28
C PRO A 122 -1.73 -8.18 -15.85
N ASN A 123 -2.47 -8.15 -14.73
CA ASN A 123 -3.10 -6.95 -14.21
C ASN A 123 -2.12 -6.04 -13.45
N GLU A 124 -0.93 -6.51 -13.05
CA GLU A 124 0.10 -5.65 -12.45
C GLU A 124 0.68 -4.65 -13.46
N MET A 125 0.59 -4.95 -14.75
CA MET A 125 0.96 -4.02 -15.83
C MET A 125 -0.12 -2.96 -16.13
N PHE A 126 -1.27 -3.03 -15.46
CA PHE A 126 -2.31 -2.04 -15.67
C PHE A 126 -1.90 -0.69 -15.10
N ASP A 127 -2.33 0.37 -15.80
CA ASP A 127 -2.34 1.69 -15.21
C ASP A 127 -3.20 1.70 -13.93
N SER A 128 -2.86 2.59 -12.99
CA SER A 128 -3.50 2.70 -11.68
C SER A 128 -5.02 2.85 -11.78
N GLN A 129 -5.52 3.51 -12.83
CA GLN A 129 -6.96 3.66 -13.06
C GLN A 129 -7.61 2.33 -13.48
N LYS A 130 -7.03 1.63 -14.48
CA LYS A 130 -7.54 0.33 -14.97
C LYS A 130 -7.49 -0.72 -13.87
N PHE A 131 -6.41 -0.73 -13.10
CA PHE A 131 -6.25 -1.59 -11.93
C PHE A 131 -7.34 -1.32 -10.88
N SER A 132 -7.54 -0.06 -10.51
CA SER A 132 -8.55 0.31 -9.52
C SER A 132 -9.97 -0.04 -10.00
N LYS A 133 -10.35 0.26 -11.25
CA LYS A 133 -11.67 -0.15 -11.79
C LYS A 133 -11.91 -1.66 -11.67
N LYS A 134 -10.88 -2.48 -11.93
CA LYS A 134 -10.99 -3.95 -11.87
C LYS A 134 -11.09 -4.50 -10.45
N TYR A 135 -10.40 -3.93 -9.47
CA TYR A 135 -10.32 -4.53 -8.12
C TYR A 135 -11.16 -3.81 -7.07
N LEU A 136 -11.63 -2.59 -7.33
CA LEU A 136 -12.37 -1.79 -6.36
C LEU A 136 -13.69 -2.43 -5.97
N TYR A 137 -14.45 -2.98 -6.93
CA TYR A 137 -15.76 -3.60 -6.64
C TYR A 137 -15.67 -4.79 -5.68
N LEU A 138 -14.65 -5.64 -5.83
CA LEU A 138 -14.38 -6.78 -4.94
C LEU A 138 -14.08 -6.32 -3.50
N LYS A 139 -13.63 -5.06 -3.35
CA LYS A 139 -13.20 -4.49 -2.08
C LYS A 139 -14.29 -3.71 -1.37
N ILE A 140 -15.24 -3.11 -2.11
CA ILE A 140 -16.48 -2.55 -1.53
C ILE A 140 -17.14 -3.60 -0.64
N GLN A 141 -17.20 -4.86 -1.11
CA GLN A 141 -17.77 -5.97 -0.33
C GLN A 141 -16.93 -6.29 0.92
N LYS A 142 -15.60 -6.39 0.79
CA LYS A 142 -14.70 -6.71 1.92
C LYS A 142 -14.72 -5.63 3.01
N TYR A 143 -14.74 -4.36 2.62
CA TYR A 143 -14.72 -3.22 3.55
C TYR A 143 -16.12 -2.71 3.90
N LYS A 144 -17.19 -3.28 3.34
CA LYS A 144 -18.58 -2.81 3.53
C LYS A 144 -18.72 -1.30 3.30
N LEU A 145 -18.03 -0.78 2.29
CA LEU A 145 -18.09 0.64 1.96
C LEU A 145 -19.50 0.97 1.47
N PRO A 146 -20.10 2.09 1.92
CA PRO A 146 -21.34 2.55 1.35
C PRO A 146 -21.08 3.01 -0.09
N GLU A 147 -22.01 2.72 -0.98
CA GLU A 147 -21.85 2.85 -2.44
C GLU A 147 -21.63 4.31 -2.88
N ASP A 148 -22.09 5.27 -2.07
CA ASP A 148 -21.89 6.71 -2.23
C ASP A 148 -20.44 7.19 -2.01
N MET A 149 -19.60 6.40 -1.32
CA MET A 149 -18.17 6.69 -1.15
C MET A 149 -17.32 6.28 -2.35
N VAL A 150 -17.93 5.60 -3.34
CA VAL A 150 -17.28 5.12 -4.54
C VAL A 150 -17.66 6.05 -5.69
N GLN A 151 -16.88 7.11 -5.88
CA GLN A 151 -17.00 7.91 -7.10
C GLN A 151 -16.29 7.17 -8.23
N GLU A 152 -17.04 6.79 -9.26
CA GLU A 152 -16.47 6.30 -10.51
C GLU A 152 -15.46 7.33 -11.02
N VAL A 153 -14.23 6.89 -11.30
CA VAL A 153 -13.28 7.74 -12.02
C VAL A 153 -13.78 7.89 -13.46
N GLU A 154 -14.43 9.01 -13.76
CA GLU A 154 -14.67 9.44 -15.13
C GLU A 154 -13.32 9.50 -15.84
N SER A 155 -13.17 8.66 -16.85
CA SER A 155 -12.01 8.66 -17.73
C SER A 155 -12.19 9.80 -18.72
N GLU A 156 -11.42 10.88 -18.57
CA GLU A 156 -11.15 11.79 -19.68
C GLU A 156 -10.28 11.04 -20.68
N ASP A 157 -10.94 10.40 -21.64
CA ASP A 157 -10.31 9.80 -22.82
C ASP A 157 -9.86 10.94 -23.74
N SER A 158 -8.68 11.50 -23.48
CA SER A 158 -8.05 12.42 -24.43
C SER A 158 -7.41 11.59 -25.55
N GLU A 159 -8.24 11.15 -26.50
CA GLU A 159 -7.79 10.76 -27.84
C GLU A 159 -7.06 11.94 -28.50
N ASN A 160 -5.75 12.09 -28.28
CA ASN A 160 -4.93 12.90 -29.17
C ASN A 160 -4.62 12.07 -30.41
N LYS A 161 -5.56 12.07 -31.36
CA LYS A 161 -5.29 11.77 -32.77
C LYS A 161 -4.22 12.74 -33.27
N ILE A 162 -2.97 12.30 -33.31
CA ILE A 162 -1.95 12.97 -34.12
C ILE A 162 -2.22 12.58 -35.57
N ASN A 163 -3.02 13.39 -36.26
CA ASN A 163 -3.04 13.44 -37.71
C ASN A 163 -1.67 13.97 -38.17
N SER A 164 -0.78 13.06 -38.60
CA SER A 164 0.40 13.44 -39.37
C SER A 164 0.10 13.29 -40.85
N SER A 165 -0.52 14.31 -41.44
CA SER A 165 -0.55 14.51 -42.89
C SER A 165 0.88 14.75 -43.36
N ARG A 166 1.45 13.81 -44.13
CA ARG A 166 2.61 14.09 -44.98
C ARG A 166 2.08 14.49 -46.36
N GLU A 167 2.06 15.79 -46.61
CA GLU A 167 2.14 16.34 -47.96
C GLU A 167 3.62 16.40 -48.31
N ASP A 168 4.09 15.45 -49.12
CA ASP A 168 5.40 15.56 -49.75
C ASP A 168 5.21 16.35 -51.06
N ILE A 169 5.75 17.57 -51.05
CA ILE A 169 6.01 18.39 -52.23
C ILE A 169 7.38 17.97 -52.75
N ASP A 170 7.43 17.42 -53.96
CA ASP A 170 8.44 17.74 -55.00
C ASP A 170 7.95 17.24 -56.37
#